data_AF-A0A3N9UW70-F1
#
_entry.id   AF-A0A3N9UW70-F1
#
_cell.length_a   1.000
_cell.length_b   1.000
_cell.length_c   1.000
_cell.angle_alpha   90.00
_cell.angle_beta   90.00
_cell.angle_gamma   90.00
#
_symmetry.space_group_name_H-M   'P 1'
#
loop_
_entity.id
_entity.type
_entity.pdbx_description
1 polymer ?
#
loop_
_entity_poly.entity_id
_entity_poly.type
_entity_poly.pdbx_seq_one_letter_code
_entity_poly.pdbx_strand_id
1 'polypeptide(L)' 'MEKDGHDVTFTDAPARGYDLNHILNIGKELKPGLIVMDTSTPSIENDISVCDKIKEIVPQAYTVMVGTHVSALPEEA' A
#
# COMPACT_ATOMS: atom_id res chain seq x y z
N MET A 1 -14.67 -5.71 7.73
CA MET A 1 -13.23 -5.87 8.03
C MET A 1 -12.92 -5.50 9.47
N GLU A 2 -13.41 -4.37 10.01
CA GLU A 2 -13.35 -4.07 11.46
C GLU A 2 -14.25 -4.97 12.35
N LYS A 3 -15.13 -5.79 11.75
CA LYS A 3 -16.09 -6.64 12.48
C LYS A 3 -15.54 -7.98 12.97
N ASP A 4 -14.34 -8.38 12.53
CA ASP A 4 -13.75 -9.70 12.82
C ASP A 4 -12.48 -9.64 13.70
N GLY A 5 -12.21 -8.51 14.36
CA GLY A 5 -11.10 -8.40 15.33
C GLY A 5 -9.70 -8.22 14.70
N HIS A 6 -9.62 -7.77 13.45
CA HIS A 6 -8.36 -7.35 12.84
C HIS A 6 -8.09 -5.87 13.13
N ASP A 7 -6.89 -5.54 13.61
CA ASP A 7 -6.40 -4.16 13.69
C ASP A 7 -6.17 -3.65 12.26
N VAL A 8 -7.13 -2.89 11.75
CA VAL A 8 -7.09 -2.30 10.41
C VAL A 8 -6.73 -0.83 10.54
N THR A 9 -5.57 -0.45 10.00
CA THR A 9 -5.20 0.97 9.88
C THR A 9 -5.43 1.41 8.44
N PHE A 10 -6.43 2.25 8.21
CA PHE A 10 -6.66 2.88 6.91
C PHE A 10 -5.90 4.22 6.83
N THR A 11 -4.95 4.31 5.91
CA THR A 11 -4.13 5.51 5.70
C THR A 11 -4.24 5.99 4.26
N ASP A 12 -4.85 7.16 4.06
CA ASP A 12 -4.83 7.89 2.79
C ASP A 12 -3.64 8.86 2.80
N ALA A 13 -2.52 8.44 2.21
CA ALA A 13 -1.26 9.18 2.25
C ALA A 13 -1.32 10.52 1.50
N PRO A 14 -1.87 10.61 0.26
CA PRO A 14 -2.00 11.87 -0.45
C PRO A 14 -2.93 12.88 0.24
N ALA A 15 -4.09 12.43 0.74
CA ALA A 15 -5.04 13.34 1.40
C ALA A 15 -4.51 13.91 2.73
N ARG A 16 -3.59 13.19 3.38
CA ARG A 16 -2.95 13.61 4.63
C ARG A 16 -1.61 14.34 4.43
N GLY A 17 -1.13 14.46 3.20
CA GLY A 17 0.16 15.07 2.90
C GLY A 17 1.35 14.30 3.49
N TYR A 18 1.21 12.99 3.68
CA TYR A 18 2.28 12.14 4.19
C TYR A 18 3.36 11.95 3.14
N ASP A 19 4.61 12.19 3.54
CA ASP A 19 5.75 11.84 2.72
C ASP A 19 6.06 10.33 2.82
N LEU A 20 6.90 9.86 1.91
CA LEU A 20 7.32 8.47 1.86
C LEU A 20 7.93 8.00 3.19
N ASN A 21 8.73 8.82 3.87
CA ASN A 21 9.38 8.41 5.12
C ASN A 21 8.35 8.17 6.23
N HIS A 22 7.30 8.99 6.27
CA HIS A 22 6.20 8.82 7.21
C HIS A 22 5.49 7.47 6.98
N ILE A 23 5.22 7.11 5.72
CA ILE A 23 4.60 5.83 5.37
C ILE A 23 5.48 4.64 5.73
N LEU A 24 6.79 4.74 5.47
CA LEU A 24 7.73 3.68 5.84
C LEU A 24 7.84 3.50 7.35
N ASN A 25 7.76 4.58 8.14
CA ASN A 25 7.74 4.50 9.60
C ASN A 25 6.46 3.84 10.12
N ILE A 26 5.29 4.20 9.56
CA ILE A 26 4.02 3.54 9.87
C ILE A 26 4.13 2.03 9.59
N GLY A 27 4.70 1.64 8.45
CA GLY A 27 4.91 0.23 8.11
C GLY A 27 5.80 -0.51 9.12
N LYS A 28 6.88 0.12 9.61
CA LYS A 28 7.77 -0.45 10.63
C LYS A 28 7.09 -0.65 11.98
N GLU A 29 6.26 0.30 12.38
CA GLU A 29 5.58 0.29 13.67
C GLU A 29 4.42 -0.69 13.68
N LEU A 30 3.57 -0.65 12.65
CA LEU A 30 2.39 -1.51 12.53
C LEU A 30 2.74 -2.96 12.19
N LYS A 31 3.82 -3.18 11.42
CA LYS A 31 4.20 -4.51 10.89
C LYS A 31 2.99 -5.26 10.29
N PRO A 32 2.28 -4.65 9.32
CA PRO A 32 1.04 -5.22 8.81
C PRO A 32 1.26 -6.58 8.14
N GLY A 33 0.28 -7.47 8.26
CA GLY A 33 0.24 -8.72 7.47
C GLY A 33 -0.34 -8.53 6.07
N LEU A 34 -1.09 -7.44 5.85
CA LEU A 34 -1.73 -7.09 4.58
C LEU A 34 -1.62 -5.58 4.34
N ILE A 35 -1.21 -5.20 3.14
CA ILE A 35 -1.15 -3.83 2.65
C ILE A 35 -2.04 -3.74 1.42
N VAL A 36 -2.95 -2.77 1.40
CA VAL A 36 -3.78 -2.45 0.23
C VAL A 36 -3.42 -1.05 -0.24
N MET A 37 -2.96 -0.93 -1.48
CA MET A 37 -2.59 0.34 -2.09
C MET A 37 -3.60 0.70 -3.17
N ASP A 38 -4.27 1.84 -3.02
CA ASP A 38 -5.14 2.40 -4.05
C ASP A 38 -4.30 3.23 -5.03
N THR A 39 -4.38 2.90 -6.31
CA THR A 39 -3.59 3.45 -7.40
C THR A 39 -4.48 4.04 -8.48
N SER A 40 -4.06 5.18 -9.02
CA SER A 40 -4.70 5.80 -10.19
C SER A 40 -3.82 5.66 -11.43
N THR A 41 -4.42 5.66 -12.62
CA THR A 41 -3.70 5.52 -13.91
C THR A 41 -2.50 6.47 -14.10
N PRO A 42 -2.51 7.75 -13.68
CA PRO A 42 -1.33 8.60 -13.79
C PRO A 42 -0.26 8.37 -12.71
N SER A 43 -0.55 7.62 -11.63
CA SER A 43 0.33 7.45 -10.47
C SER A 43 0.96 6.05 -10.33
N ILE A 44 0.62 5.10 -11.19
CA ILE A 44 0.99 3.69 -11.04
C ILE A 44 2.50 3.44 -10.86
N GLU A 45 3.36 4.11 -11.62
CA GLU A 45 4.82 3.97 -11.51
C GLU A 45 5.35 4.46 -10.15
N ASN A 46 4.78 5.56 -9.65
CA ASN A 46 5.12 6.07 -8.33
C ASN A 46 4.64 5.10 -7.25
N ASP A 47 3.44 4.55 -7.40
CA ASP A 47 2.84 3.66 -6.41
C ASP A 47 3.59 2.32 -6.33
N ILE A 48 4.07 1.80 -7.46
CA ILE A 48 4.99 0.64 -7.53
C ILE A 48 6.30 0.96 -6.79
N SER A 49 6.92 2.11 -7.06
CA SER A 49 8.16 2.49 -6.38
C SER A 49 8.00 2.63 -4.86
N VAL A 50 6.84 3.12 -4.41
CA VAL A 50 6.49 3.20 -2.99
C VAL A 50 6.28 1.78 -2.42
N CYS A 51 5.56 0.93 -3.14
CA CYS A 51 5.32 -0.48 -2.78
C CYS A 51 6.63 -1.24 -2.55
N ASP A 52 7.58 -1.13 -3.48
CA ASP A 52 8.88 -1.79 -3.40
C ASP A 52 9.64 -1.38 -2.12
N LYS A 53 9.68 -0.09 -1.82
CA LYS A 53 10.32 0.42 -0.61
C LYS A 53 9.62 -0.04 0.66
N ILE A 54 8.30 -0.19 0.65
CA ILE A 54 7.56 -0.74 1.78
C ILE A 54 7.89 -2.23 1.96
N LYS A 55 8.00 -3.00 0.87
CA LYS A 55 8.37 -4.43 0.91
C LYS A 55 9.79 -4.67 1.41
N GLU A 56 10.74 -3.77 1.14
CA GLU A 56 12.10 -3.86 1.73
C GLU A 56 12.07 -3.84 3.27
N ILE A 57 11.07 -3.17 3.84
CA ILE A 57 10.95 -2.91 5.27
C ILE A 57 9.98 -3.89 5.95
N VAL A 58 8.93 -4.29 5.24
CA VAL A 58 7.90 -5.23 5.71
C VAL A 58 7.74 -6.37 4.69
N PRO A 59 8.79 -7.20 4.47
CA PRO A 59 8.77 -8.23 3.43
C PRO A 59 7.72 -9.32 3.67
N GLN A 60 7.25 -9.48 4.92
CA GLN A 60 6.22 -10.43 5.30
C GLN A 60 4.79 -9.97 4.96
N ALA A 61 4.59 -8.69 4.60
CA ALA A 61 3.27 -8.16 4.31
C ALA A 61 2.80 -8.61 2.92
N TYR A 62 1.62 -9.22 2.84
CA TYR A 62 0.96 -9.44 1.56
C TYR A 62 0.50 -8.09 1.00
N THR A 63 0.90 -7.73 -0.22
CA THR A 63 0.59 -6.42 -0.79
C THR A 63 -0.34 -6.57 -1.99
N VAL A 64 -1.44 -5.83 -1.99
CA VAL A 64 -2.44 -5.80 -3.05
C VAL A 64 -2.57 -4.37 -3.56
N MET A 65 -2.38 -4.17 -4.87
CA MET A 65 -2.68 -2.90 -5.51
C MET A 65 -4.08 -2.95 -6.12
N VAL A 66 -4.89 -1.94 -5.85
CA VAL A 66 -6.27 -1.78 -6.36
C VAL A 66 -6.36 -0.45 -7.08
N GLY A 67 -7.14 -0.37 -8.16
CA GLY A 67 -7.19 0.85 -8.97
C GLY A 67 -7.85 0.64 -10.32
N THR A 68 -8.28 1.71 -10.97
CA THR A 68 -8.98 1.67 -12.27
C THR A 68 -8.16 1.08 -13.42
N HIS A 69 -6.84 0.95 -13.28
CA HIS A 69 -5.97 0.30 -14.27
C HIS A 69 -5.66 -1.17 -13.94
N VAL A 70 -5.73 -1.55 -12.65
CA VAL A 70 -5.38 -2.91 -12.19
C VAL A 70 -6.43 -3.95 -12.61
N SER A 71 -7.65 -3.50 -12.97
CA SER A 71 -8.71 -4.37 -13.51
C SER A 71 -8.62 -4.59 -15.03
N ALA A 72 -7.64 -4.02 -15.74
CA ALA A 72 -7.53 -4.14 -17.19
C ALA A 72 -6.47 -5.14 -17.67
N LEU A 73 -5.38 -5.37 -16.90
CA LEU A 73 -4.29 -6.28 -17.25
C LEU A 73 -3.70 -6.91 -15.97
N PRO A 74 -4.13 -8.12 -15.57
CA PRO A 74 -3.60 -8.82 -14.40
C PRO A 74 -2.28 -9.57 -14.63
N GLU A 75 -1.71 -9.54 -15.84
CA GLU A 75 -0.67 -10.51 -16.28
C GLU A 75 0.72 -9.93 -16.57
N GLU A 76 1.01 -8.67 -16.28
CA GLU A 76 2.39 -8.14 -16.42
C GLU A 76 2.95 -7.71 -15.05
N ALA A 77 3.35 -8.71 -14.27
CA ALA A 77 4.20 -8.59 -13.08
C ALA A 77 5.30 -9.66 -13.14
#